data_AF-A0A454VYN9-F1
#
_entry.id   AF-A0A454VYN9-F1
#
_cell.length_a   1.000
_cell.length_b   1.000
_cell.length_c   1.000
_cell.angle_alpha   90.00
_cell.angle_beta   90.00
_cell.angle_gamma   90.00
#
_symmetry.space_group_name_H-M   'P 1'
#
loop_
_entity.id
_entity.type
_entity.pdbx_description
1 polymer ?
#
loop_
_entity_poly.entity_id
_entity_poly.type
_entity_poly.pdbx_seq_one_letter_code
_entity_poly.pdbx_strand_id
1 'polypeptide(L)'
;MPAIAQPPSVGEPLDTLPREFAELMRPEIPGLIKEIGVEVQRTYPVYAHLFNGPHSDAIRQGVEQALAAFVDRVADPGTNSALRDELLRKFGRVEAYEGRDLDTLQGAYRLGARIALRRAKSIGRTYNLSPTLILAFADALFAYVEELEALSREGHAMVQGRAMSDTAALRRQLLHLVLAGPPLPRTTIAELCRESSWELPAECTMVALRAPVAELVQAGLDRDVLADLSLPQPHLLIPGPLTAERLAMLEAALAGTPAVVGLTVPPPQAAHSIRWARRI
;
A
#
# COMPACT_ATOMS: atom_id res chain seq x y z
N MET A 1 27.86 -52.58 12.19
CA MET A 1 28.22 -51.34 11.46
C MET A 1 27.15 -50.31 11.75
N PRO A 2 27.47 -49.13 12.30
CA PRO A 2 26.45 -48.12 12.59
C PRO A 2 25.95 -47.52 11.28
N ALA A 3 24.63 -47.49 11.11
CA ALA A 3 23.98 -46.89 9.95
C ALA A 3 24.25 -45.38 9.95
N ILE A 4 24.96 -44.90 8.94
CA ILE A 4 25.17 -43.48 8.68
C ILE A 4 23.82 -42.94 8.23
N ALA A 5 23.16 -42.15 9.08
CA ALA A 5 21.98 -41.40 8.71
C ALA A 5 22.34 -40.49 7.52
N GLN A 6 21.64 -40.65 6.40
CA GLN A 6 21.79 -39.76 5.25
C GLN A 6 21.40 -38.33 5.67
N PRO A 7 22.15 -37.30 5.24
CA PRO A 7 21.73 -35.93 5.43
C PRO A 7 20.40 -35.71 4.70
N PRO A 8 19.44 -34.98 5.29
CA PRO A 8 18.17 -34.68 4.63
C PRO A 8 18.44 -33.98 3.29
N SER A 9 17.74 -34.41 2.26
CA SER A 9 17.85 -33.82 0.93
C SER A 9 17.30 -32.39 0.95
N VAL A 10 18.03 -31.47 0.31
CA VAL A 10 17.60 -30.07 0.18
C VAL A 10 16.30 -30.04 -0.62
N GLY A 11 15.16 -29.90 0.07
CA GLY A 11 13.83 -29.83 -0.55
C GLY A 11 12.76 -30.73 0.05
N GLU A 12 13.04 -31.58 1.05
CA GLU A 12 11.98 -32.25 1.80
C GLU A 12 11.23 -31.23 2.67
N PRO A 13 9.89 -31.13 2.61
CA PRO A 13 9.14 -30.26 3.50
C PRO A 13 9.44 -30.70 4.93
N LEU A 14 10.08 -29.83 5.72
CA LEU A 14 10.21 -30.07 7.15
C LEU A 14 8.81 -30.32 7.72
N ASP A 15 8.72 -31.28 8.66
CA ASP A 15 7.49 -31.65 9.34
C ASP A 15 6.62 -30.43 9.66
N THR A 16 5.31 -30.53 9.41
CA THR A 16 4.36 -29.45 9.67
C THR A 16 4.50 -29.00 11.12
N LEU A 17 4.61 -27.69 11.32
CA LEU A 17 4.72 -27.12 12.67
C LEU A 17 3.54 -27.60 13.53
N PRO A 18 3.77 -28.13 14.74
CA PRO A 18 2.71 -28.57 15.63
C PRO A 18 1.79 -27.40 15.99
N ARG A 19 0.49 -27.66 16.08
CA ARG A 19 -0.52 -26.65 16.43
C ARG A 19 -0.22 -25.99 17.79
N GLU A 20 0.30 -26.76 18.72
CA GLU A 20 0.69 -26.33 20.06
C GLU A 20 1.79 -25.26 20.03
N PHE A 21 2.61 -25.24 18.98
CA PHE A 21 3.64 -24.22 18.80
C PHE A 21 3.03 -22.84 18.52
N ALA A 22 1.90 -22.77 17.81
CA ALA A 22 1.18 -21.52 17.61
C ALA A 22 0.66 -20.92 18.94
N GLU A 23 0.25 -21.76 19.89
CA GLU A 23 -0.19 -21.31 21.22
C GLU A 23 0.94 -20.67 22.02
N LEU A 24 2.18 -21.15 21.85
CA LEU A 24 3.37 -20.55 22.45
C LEU A 24 3.74 -19.20 21.81
N MET A 25 3.37 -18.99 20.55
CA MET A 25 3.69 -17.76 19.82
C MET A 25 2.73 -16.61 20.10
N ARG A 26 1.43 -16.87 20.33
CA ARG A 26 0.42 -15.81 20.50
C ARG A 26 0.76 -14.81 21.61
N PRO A 27 1.21 -15.21 22.81
CA PRO A 27 1.56 -14.28 23.89
C PRO A 27 2.74 -13.37 23.56
N GLU A 28 3.58 -13.75 22.60
CA GLU A 28 4.81 -13.04 22.24
C GLU A 28 4.57 -11.90 21.24
N ILE A 29 3.44 -11.92 20.52
CA ILE A 29 3.13 -10.96 19.46
C ILE A 29 3.23 -9.50 19.94
N PRO A 30 2.62 -9.08 21.07
CA PRO A 30 2.68 -7.68 21.50
C PRO A 30 4.10 -7.20 21.78
N GLY A 31 4.91 -8.07 22.40
CA GLY A 31 6.32 -7.78 22.68
C GLY A 31 7.16 -7.74 21.42
N LEU A 32 6.85 -8.58 20.43
CA LEU A 32 7.55 -8.65 19.15
C LEU A 32 7.26 -7.40 18.31
N ILE A 33 6.00 -6.94 18.25
CA ILE A 33 5.61 -5.71 17.55
C ILE A 33 6.41 -4.51 18.07
N LYS A 34 6.52 -4.39 19.40
CA LYS A 34 7.27 -3.29 20.02
C LYS A 34 8.75 -3.33 19.62
N GLU A 35 9.37 -4.50 19.66
CA GLU A 35 10.78 -4.67 19.30
C GLU A 35 11.03 -4.39 17.80
N ILE A 36 10.17 -4.93 16.92
CA ILE A 36 10.21 -4.64 15.48
C ILE A 36 10.04 -3.14 15.24
N GLY A 37 9.06 -2.50 15.86
CA GLY A 37 8.81 -1.08 15.71
C GLY A 37 10.02 -0.22 16.06
N VAL A 38 10.72 -0.51 17.16
CA VAL A 38 11.93 0.22 17.57
C VAL A 38 13.07 -0.01 16.57
N GLU A 39 13.35 -1.26 16.20
CA GLU A 39 14.49 -1.59 15.34
C GLU A 39 14.28 -1.13 13.89
N VAL A 40 13.06 -1.21 13.37
CA VAL A 40 12.71 -0.72 12.03
C VAL A 40 12.89 0.79 11.96
N GLN A 41 12.42 1.54 12.97
CA GLN A 41 12.62 3.00 13.01
C GLN A 41 14.10 3.38 13.06
N ARG A 42 14.89 2.64 13.83
CA ARG A 42 16.34 2.87 13.96
C ARG A 42 17.10 2.59 12.67
N THR A 43 16.72 1.53 11.96
CA THR A 43 17.41 1.07 10.75
C THR A 43 16.93 1.80 9.50
N TYR A 44 15.64 2.15 9.44
CA TYR A 44 14.97 2.78 8.32
C TYR A 44 14.22 4.04 8.79
N PRO A 45 14.92 5.18 8.95
CA PRO A 45 14.32 6.42 9.45
C PRO A 45 13.13 6.92 8.62
N VAL A 46 13.04 6.53 7.35
CA VAL A 46 11.88 6.80 6.49
C VAL A 46 10.58 6.29 7.10
N TYR A 47 10.60 5.22 7.90
CA TYR A 47 9.43 4.66 8.57
C TYR A 47 9.18 5.24 9.97
N ALA A 48 10.01 6.17 10.46
CA ALA A 48 9.82 6.78 11.79
C ALA A 48 8.44 7.44 11.95
N HIS A 49 7.93 8.06 10.88
CA HIS A 49 6.62 8.71 10.90
C HIS A 49 5.46 7.72 11.01
N LEU A 50 5.63 6.46 10.58
CA LEU A 50 4.58 5.44 10.65
C LEU A 50 4.27 5.03 12.09
N PHE A 51 5.27 5.10 12.97
CA PHE A 51 5.14 4.68 14.36
C PHE A 51 4.95 5.84 15.35
N ASN A 52 5.30 7.07 14.95
CA ASN A 52 5.20 8.26 15.80
C ASN A 52 4.10 9.26 15.33
N GLY A 53 3.38 8.93 14.26
CA GLY A 53 2.36 9.79 13.64
C GLY A 53 0.92 9.52 14.09
N PRO A 54 -0.05 10.30 13.58
CA PRO A 54 -1.48 10.19 13.91
C PRO A 54 -2.13 8.86 13.47
N HIS A 55 -1.46 8.10 12.59
CA HIS A 55 -1.90 6.78 12.12
C HIS A 55 -1.15 5.61 12.77
N SER A 56 -0.34 5.87 13.79
CA SER A 56 0.52 4.87 14.45
C SER A 56 -0.26 3.67 15.01
N ASP A 57 -1.46 3.90 15.55
CA ASP A 57 -2.33 2.83 16.03
C ASP A 57 -2.81 1.92 14.88
N ALA A 58 -3.15 2.49 13.72
CA ALA A 58 -3.58 1.72 12.56
C ALA A 58 -2.44 0.88 11.96
N ILE A 59 -1.22 1.43 11.91
CA ILE A 59 -0.02 0.68 11.50
C ILE A 59 0.27 -0.44 12.49
N ARG A 60 0.21 -0.16 13.79
CA ARG A 60 0.40 -1.18 14.83
C ARG A 60 -0.60 -2.33 14.69
N GLN A 61 -1.88 -2.01 14.50
CA GLN A 61 -2.92 -3.01 14.26
C GLN A 61 -2.67 -3.81 12.98
N GLY A 62 -2.21 -3.18 11.91
CA GLY A 62 -1.86 -3.88 10.67
C GLY A 62 -0.70 -4.87 10.86
N VAL A 63 0.35 -4.47 11.57
CA VAL A 63 1.48 -5.36 11.91
C VAL A 63 1.02 -6.51 12.82
N GLU A 64 0.15 -6.22 13.80
CA GLU A 64 -0.44 -7.23 14.67
C GLU A 64 -1.25 -8.26 13.88
N GLN A 65 -2.09 -7.80 12.94
CA GLN A 65 -2.87 -8.67 12.07
C GLN A 65 -1.98 -9.55 11.18
N ALA A 66 -0.88 -9.01 10.64
CA ALA A 66 0.06 -9.79 9.84
C ALA A 66 0.74 -10.89 10.69
N LEU A 67 1.21 -10.55 11.89
CA LEU A 67 1.83 -11.53 12.80
C LEU A 67 0.83 -12.57 13.30
N ALA A 68 -0.41 -12.17 13.59
CA ALA A 68 -1.48 -13.08 13.97
C ALA A 68 -1.81 -14.06 12.84
N ALA A 69 -1.92 -13.56 11.59
CA ALA A 69 -2.16 -14.40 10.42
C ALA A 69 -1.03 -15.42 10.18
N PHE A 70 0.23 -15.05 10.46
CA PHE A 70 1.34 -16.00 10.43
C PHE A 70 1.19 -17.09 11.50
N VAL A 71 0.83 -16.73 12.73
CA VAL A 71 0.58 -17.71 13.81
C VAL A 71 -0.60 -18.63 13.48
N ASP A 72 -1.66 -18.09 12.88
CA ASP A 72 -2.80 -18.91 12.43
C ASP A 72 -2.37 -19.88 11.32
N ARG A 73 -1.50 -19.45 10.40
CA ARG A 73 -0.91 -20.31 9.36
C ARG A 73 0.00 -21.40 9.93
N VAL A 74 0.72 -21.13 11.01
CA VAL A 74 1.48 -22.15 11.74
C VAL A 74 0.56 -23.23 12.31
N ALA A 75 -0.62 -22.85 12.80
CA ALA A 75 -1.62 -23.80 13.32
C ALA A 75 -2.39 -24.54 12.21
N ASP A 76 -2.62 -23.88 11.07
CA ASP A 76 -3.32 -24.40 9.89
C ASP A 76 -2.73 -23.79 8.60
N PRO A 77 -1.86 -24.54 7.90
CA PRO A 77 -1.20 -24.07 6.67
C PRO A 77 -2.15 -23.66 5.53
N GLY A 78 -3.41 -24.10 5.56
CA GLY A 78 -4.43 -23.73 4.57
C GLY A 78 -5.09 -22.37 4.83
N THR A 79 -4.78 -21.72 5.95
CA THR A 79 -5.38 -20.43 6.32
C THR A 79 -4.91 -19.34 5.37
N ASN A 80 -5.80 -18.88 4.50
CA ASN A 80 -5.59 -17.68 3.71
C ASN A 80 -6.30 -16.48 4.39
N SER A 81 -5.64 -15.33 4.41
CA SER A 81 -6.18 -14.10 4.99
C SER A 81 -6.23 -13.01 3.93
N ALA A 82 -7.41 -12.87 3.30
CA ALA A 82 -7.63 -11.82 2.29
C ALA A 82 -7.37 -10.41 2.84
N LEU A 83 -7.64 -10.18 4.13
CA LEU A 83 -7.37 -8.91 4.80
C LEU A 83 -5.85 -8.64 4.90
N ARG A 84 -5.07 -9.66 5.27
CA ARG A 84 -3.60 -9.60 5.31
C ARG A 84 -3.04 -9.32 3.92
N ASP A 85 -3.55 -10.03 2.91
CA ASP A 85 -3.05 -9.90 1.54
C ASP A 85 -3.29 -8.48 0.99
N GLU A 86 -4.48 -7.92 1.22
CA GLU A 86 -4.81 -6.55 0.81
C GLU A 86 -3.98 -5.49 1.55
N LEU A 87 -3.67 -5.71 2.84
CA LEU A 87 -2.78 -4.85 3.60
C LEU A 87 -1.37 -4.81 2.99
N LEU A 88 -0.84 -5.95 2.56
CA LEU A 88 0.50 -6.03 1.96
C LEU A 88 0.54 -5.39 0.57
N ARG A 89 -0.49 -5.63 -0.25
CA ARG A 89 -0.67 -4.88 -1.51
C ARG A 89 -0.74 -3.37 -1.26
N LYS A 90 -1.41 -2.94 -0.18
CA LYS A 90 -1.45 -1.53 0.23
C LYS A 90 -0.07 -0.96 0.54
N PHE A 91 0.80 -1.68 1.26
CA PHE A 91 2.18 -1.21 1.48
C PHE A 91 2.95 -1.03 0.17
N GLY A 92 2.83 -1.99 -0.76
CA GLY A 92 3.37 -1.86 -2.11
C GLY A 92 2.90 -0.61 -2.87
N ARG A 93 1.59 -0.35 -2.84
CA ARG A 93 1.00 0.84 -3.45
C ARG A 93 1.54 2.13 -2.81
N VAL A 94 1.66 2.18 -1.48
CA VAL A 94 2.19 3.34 -0.75
C VAL A 94 3.62 3.64 -1.16
N GLU A 95 4.49 2.63 -1.25
CA GLU A 95 5.87 2.85 -1.71
C GLU A 95 5.92 3.42 -3.13
N ALA A 96 5.08 2.89 -4.03
CA ALA A 96 5.00 3.38 -5.40
C ALA A 96 4.45 4.82 -5.49
N TYR A 97 3.42 5.17 -4.71
CA TYR A 97 2.88 6.53 -4.66
C TYR A 97 3.91 7.56 -4.19
N GLU A 98 4.81 7.13 -3.31
CA GLU A 98 5.88 7.94 -2.76
C GLU A 98 7.14 7.95 -3.65
N GLY A 99 7.10 7.27 -4.80
CA GLY A 99 8.23 7.18 -5.74
C GLY A 99 9.41 6.38 -5.21
N ARG A 100 9.20 5.54 -4.19
CA ARG A 100 10.24 4.70 -3.58
C ARG A 100 10.23 3.30 -4.18
N ASP A 101 11.43 2.72 -4.25
CA ASP A 101 11.57 1.30 -4.56
C ASP A 101 11.25 0.43 -3.33
N LEU A 102 10.95 -0.84 -3.58
CA LEU A 102 10.58 -1.81 -2.56
C LEU A 102 11.77 -2.29 -1.71
N ASP A 103 13.01 -1.99 -2.09
CA ASP A 103 14.22 -2.42 -1.36
C ASP A 103 14.16 -2.08 0.13
N THR A 104 13.67 -0.88 0.47
CA THR A 104 13.57 -0.45 1.88
C THR A 104 12.49 -1.22 2.64
N LEU A 105 11.36 -1.49 1.99
CA LEU A 105 10.25 -2.26 2.56
C LEU A 105 10.63 -3.72 2.77
N GLN A 106 11.26 -4.34 1.75
CA GLN A 106 11.77 -5.71 1.83
C GLN A 106 12.86 -5.84 2.89
N GLY A 107 13.73 -4.83 3.01
CA GLY A 107 14.71 -4.73 4.10
C GLY A 107 14.06 -4.74 5.48
N ALA A 108 12.96 -3.99 5.67
CA ALA A 108 12.21 -3.99 6.92
C ALA A 108 11.56 -5.34 7.24
N TYR A 109 11.02 -6.05 6.24
CA TYR A 109 10.49 -7.41 6.42
C TYR A 109 11.58 -8.39 6.88
N ARG A 110 12.74 -8.38 6.22
CA ARG A 110 13.89 -9.22 6.58
C ARG A 110 14.40 -8.91 7.98
N LEU A 111 14.40 -7.63 8.39
CA LEU A 111 14.73 -7.23 9.76
C LEU A 111 13.72 -7.78 10.77
N GLY A 112 12.42 -7.64 10.50
CA GLY A 112 11.36 -8.20 11.35
C GLY A 112 11.48 -9.72 11.53
N ALA A 113 11.75 -10.45 10.45
CA ALA A 113 11.98 -11.89 10.49
C ALA A 113 13.22 -12.27 11.34
N ARG A 114 14.32 -11.53 11.22
CA ARG A 114 15.52 -11.75 12.05
C ARG A 114 15.23 -11.56 13.54
N ILE A 115 14.38 -10.60 13.89
CA ILE A 115 13.95 -10.36 15.28
C ILE A 115 13.06 -11.51 15.77
N ALA A 116 12.08 -11.93 14.96
CA ALA A 116 11.21 -13.06 15.27
C ALA A 116 12.01 -14.36 15.49
N LEU A 117 12.98 -14.66 14.62
CA LEU A 117 13.84 -15.84 14.75
C LEU A 117 14.72 -15.79 16.01
N ARG A 118 15.25 -14.62 16.37
CA ARG A 118 16.01 -14.44 17.62
C ARG A 118 15.14 -14.74 18.84
N ARG A 119 13.90 -14.25 18.84
CA ARG A 119 12.93 -14.49 19.91
C ARG A 119 12.53 -15.96 20.00
N ALA A 120 12.22 -16.59 18.87
CA ALA A 120 11.93 -18.02 18.79
C ALA A 120 13.09 -18.88 19.33
N LYS A 121 14.34 -18.51 19.04
CA LYS A 121 15.53 -19.19 19.60
C LYS A 121 15.62 -19.05 21.13
N SER A 122 15.24 -17.90 21.69
CA SER A 122 15.21 -17.67 23.14
C SER A 122 14.12 -18.51 23.82
N ILE A 123 12.92 -18.53 23.24
CA ILE A 123 11.79 -19.36 23.70
C ILE A 123 12.14 -20.84 23.58
N GLY A 124 12.74 -21.25 22.46
CA GLY A 124 13.16 -22.62 22.24
C GLY A 124 14.11 -23.15 23.30
N ARG A 125 15.02 -22.31 23.81
CA ARG A 125 15.88 -22.68 24.95
C ARG A 125 15.11 -22.80 26.27
N THR A 126 14.13 -21.93 26.49
CA THR A 126 13.35 -21.88 27.73
C THR A 126 12.41 -23.07 27.85
N TYR A 127 11.78 -23.47 26.75
CA TYR A 127 10.83 -24.58 26.68
C TYR A 127 11.45 -25.89 26.15
N ASN A 128 12.79 -25.95 26.03
CA ASN A 128 13.55 -27.09 25.52
C ASN A 128 13.02 -27.65 24.19
N LEU A 129 12.66 -26.76 23.26
CA LEU A 129 12.14 -27.11 21.95
C LEU A 129 13.23 -27.78 21.10
N SER A 130 12.82 -28.76 20.28
CA SER A 130 13.71 -29.46 19.37
C SER A 130 14.36 -28.50 18.37
N PRO A 131 15.66 -28.66 18.05
CA PRO A 131 16.32 -27.93 16.96
C PRO A 131 15.58 -28.08 15.62
N THR A 132 15.01 -29.25 15.34
CA THR A 132 14.20 -29.52 14.14
C THR A 132 12.98 -28.62 14.09
N LEU A 133 12.34 -28.35 15.24
CA LEU A 133 11.17 -27.47 15.31
C LEU A 133 11.56 -26.01 15.03
N ILE A 134 12.73 -25.57 15.50
CA ILE A 134 13.25 -24.22 15.22
C ILE A 134 13.64 -24.07 13.74
N LEU A 135 14.14 -25.12 13.11
CA LEU A 135 14.42 -25.15 11.67
C LEU A 135 13.11 -25.06 10.86
N ALA A 136 12.11 -25.87 11.19
CA ALA A 136 10.78 -25.82 10.57
C ALA A 136 10.14 -24.43 10.71
N PHE A 137 10.33 -23.79 11.86
CA PHE A 137 9.88 -22.42 12.10
C PHE A 137 10.61 -21.40 11.21
N ALA A 138 11.93 -21.54 11.06
CA ALA A 138 12.72 -20.66 10.21
C ALA A 138 12.28 -20.77 8.75
N ASP A 139 12.05 -21.99 8.24
CA ASP A 139 11.58 -22.22 6.88
C ASP A 139 10.18 -21.63 6.65
N ALA A 140 9.25 -21.83 7.60
CA ALA A 140 7.93 -21.22 7.54
C ALA A 140 8.00 -19.68 7.55
N LEU A 141 8.90 -19.11 8.33
CA LEU A 141 9.11 -17.66 8.39
C LEU A 141 9.68 -17.10 7.10
N PHE A 142 10.64 -17.78 6.47
CA PHE A 142 11.21 -17.35 5.19
C PHE A 142 10.18 -17.42 4.06
N ALA A 143 9.43 -18.53 3.97
CA ALA A 143 8.32 -18.65 3.02
C ALA A 143 7.28 -17.55 3.23
N TYR A 144 7.00 -17.18 4.49
CA TYR A 144 6.10 -16.08 4.79
C TYR A 144 6.65 -14.73 4.32
N VAL A 145 7.93 -14.43 4.55
CA VAL A 145 8.58 -13.20 4.06
C VAL A 145 8.53 -13.11 2.53
N GLU A 146 8.83 -14.19 1.81
CA GLU A 146 8.75 -14.23 0.35
C GLU A 146 7.34 -13.87 -0.16
N GLU A 147 6.31 -14.35 0.53
CA GLU A 147 4.92 -13.99 0.23
C GLU A 147 4.62 -12.51 0.54
N LEU A 148 5.14 -11.96 1.64
CA LEU A 148 5.04 -10.52 1.93
C LEU A 148 5.66 -9.68 0.81
N GLU A 149 6.84 -10.08 0.35
CA GLU A 149 7.57 -9.41 -0.73
C GLU A 149 6.80 -9.53 -2.05
N ALA A 150 6.23 -10.69 -2.38
CA ALA A 150 5.43 -10.92 -3.58
C ALA A 150 4.16 -10.05 -3.63
N LEU A 151 3.38 -10.04 -2.56
CA LEU A 151 2.14 -9.23 -2.47
C LEU A 151 2.43 -7.73 -2.48
N SER A 152 3.51 -7.29 -1.83
CA SER A 152 3.94 -5.89 -1.88
C SER A 152 4.41 -5.52 -3.28
N ARG A 153 5.09 -6.43 -4.00
CA ARG A 153 5.47 -6.23 -5.40
C ARG A 153 4.27 -6.13 -6.33
N GLU A 154 3.26 -6.97 -6.13
CA GLU A 154 2.00 -6.89 -6.87
C GLU A 154 1.37 -5.50 -6.71
N GLY A 155 1.22 -5.03 -5.46
CA GLY A 155 0.66 -3.69 -5.19
C GLY A 155 1.49 -2.55 -5.78
N HIS A 156 2.82 -2.64 -5.73
CA HIS A 156 3.71 -1.64 -6.33
C HIS A 156 3.60 -1.62 -7.85
N ALA A 157 3.56 -2.80 -8.47
CA ALA A 157 3.38 -2.97 -9.91
C ALA A 157 1.99 -2.50 -10.38
N MET A 158 0.94 -2.57 -9.56
CA MET A 158 -0.36 -1.97 -9.91
C MET A 158 -0.27 -0.45 -10.07
N VAL A 159 0.55 0.23 -9.28
CA VAL A 159 0.77 1.68 -9.41
C VAL A 159 1.70 1.98 -10.57
N GLN A 160 2.77 1.20 -10.76
CA GLN A 160 3.69 1.35 -11.90
C GLN A 160 3.04 1.02 -13.26
N GLY A 161 2.21 -0.02 -13.32
CA GLY A 161 1.43 -0.40 -14.50
C GLY A 161 0.34 0.62 -14.82
N ARG A 162 -0.22 1.28 -13.81
CA ARG A 162 -1.05 2.50 -13.97
C ARG A 162 -0.21 3.76 -14.26
N ALA A 163 1.09 3.72 -14.01
CA ALA A 163 2.08 4.76 -14.33
C ALA A 163 2.76 4.55 -15.69
N MET A 164 2.24 3.65 -16.56
CA MET A 164 2.68 3.48 -17.95
C MET A 164 2.36 4.67 -18.88
N SER A 165 2.26 5.88 -18.34
CA SER A 165 2.84 7.04 -19.01
C SER A 165 3.41 7.94 -17.93
N ASP A 166 4.67 8.38 -18.08
CA ASP A 166 5.24 9.50 -17.30
C ASP A 166 4.23 10.66 -17.22
N THR A 167 3.46 10.84 -18.30
CA THR A 167 2.32 11.75 -18.43
C THR A 167 1.25 11.59 -17.34
N ALA A 168 0.84 10.38 -16.96
CA ALA A 168 -0.21 10.18 -15.94
C ALA A 168 0.25 10.58 -14.53
N ALA A 169 1.51 10.31 -14.18
CA ALA A 169 2.12 10.74 -12.92
C ALA A 169 2.27 12.28 -12.89
N LEU A 170 2.78 12.86 -13.97
CA LEU A 170 2.89 14.31 -14.13
C LEU A 170 1.52 15.01 -14.04
N ARG A 171 0.47 14.42 -14.62
CA ARG A 171 -0.91 14.92 -14.54
C ARG A 171 -1.48 14.87 -13.12
N ARG A 172 -1.18 13.81 -12.36
CA ARG A 172 -1.55 13.74 -10.94
C ARG A 172 -0.81 14.79 -10.12
N GLN A 173 0.50 14.95 -10.33
CA GLN A 173 1.29 15.99 -9.68
C GLN A 173 0.76 17.40 -9.99
N LEU A 174 0.40 17.65 -11.25
CA LEU A 174 -0.21 18.91 -11.68
C LEU A 174 -1.55 19.16 -10.97
N LEU A 175 -2.42 18.15 -10.89
CA LEU A 175 -3.69 18.24 -10.16
C LEU A 175 -3.47 18.59 -8.68
N HIS A 176 -2.52 17.94 -8.01
CA HIS A 176 -2.20 18.24 -6.61
C HIS A 176 -1.68 19.68 -6.43
N LEU A 177 -0.85 20.17 -7.34
CA LEU A 177 -0.35 21.55 -7.28
C LEU A 177 -1.47 22.58 -7.48
N VAL A 178 -2.40 22.33 -8.41
CA VAL A 178 -3.57 23.20 -8.61
C VAL A 178 -4.45 23.23 -7.34
N LEU A 179 -4.61 22.08 -6.68
CA LEU A 179 -5.40 21.96 -5.46
C LEU A 179 -4.72 22.44 -4.18
N ALA A 180 -3.39 22.58 -4.16
CA ALA A 180 -2.66 23.19 -3.04
C ALA A 180 -3.05 24.67 -2.83
N GLY A 181 -3.59 25.32 -3.86
CA GLY A 181 -4.04 26.72 -3.81
C GLY A 181 -2.89 27.72 -3.93
N PRO A 182 -3.20 29.03 -3.97
CA PRO A 182 -2.21 30.07 -4.18
C PRO A 182 -1.26 30.25 -2.98
N PRO A 183 0.00 30.67 -3.22
CA PRO A 183 0.57 31.03 -4.52
C PRO A 183 0.97 29.80 -5.34
N LEU A 184 0.43 29.71 -6.57
CA LEU A 184 0.78 28.66 -7.51
C LEU A 184 2.16 28.96 -8.13
N PRO A 185 3.17 28.08 -8.00
CA PRO A 185 4.49 28.30 -8.60
C PRO A 185 4.38 28.25 -10.13
N ARG A 186 4.31 29.42 -10.77
CA ARG A 186 3.99 29.56 -12.21
C ARG A 186 4.97 28.79 -13.11
N THR A 187 6.25 28.79 -12.77
CA THR A 187 7.30 28.06 -13.50
C THR A 187 7.08 26.56 -13.44
N THR A 188 6.86 26.01 -12.24
CA THR A 188 6.62 24.58 -12.03
C THR A 188 5.33 24.10 -12.72
N ILE A 189 4.26 24.90 -12.68
CA ILE A 189 3.02 24.56 -13.40
C ILE A 189 3.26 24.57 -14.92
N ALA A 190 3.95 25.58 -15.46
CA ALA A 190 4.23 25.63 -16.88
C ALA A 190 5.08 24.45 -17.36
N GLU A 191 6.07 24.04 -16.57
CA GLU A 191 6.90 22.85 -16.84
C GLU A 191 6.07 21.57 -16.85
N LEU A 192 5.24 21.35 -15.83
CA LEU A 192 4.39 20.17 -15.73
C LEU A 192 3.32 20.13 -16.82
N CYS A 193 2.71 21.26 -17.16
CA CYS A 193 1.79 21.37 -18.30
C CYS A 193 2.46 20.93 -19.60
N ARG A 194 3.68 21.42 -19.87
CA ARG A 194 4.45 21.06 -21.06
C ARG A 194 4.81 19.57 -21.08
N GLU A 195 5.34 19.03 -19.99
CA GLU A 195 5.78 17.63 -19.89
C GLU A 195 4.61 16.65 -19.93
N SER A 196 3.43 17.07 -19.44
CA SER A 196 2.21 16.26 -19.47
C SER A 196 1.32 16.48 -20.69
N SER A 197 1.75 17.31 -21.65
CA SER A 197 0.95 17.73 -22.81
C SER A 197 -0.46 18.16 -22.39
N TRP A 198 -0.54 18.96 -21.33
CA TRP A 198 -1.80 19.47 -20.77
C TRP A 198 -1.77 20.99 -20.75
N GLU A 199 -2.85 21.62 -21.21
CA GLU A 199 -2.96 23.07 -21.26
C GLU A 199 -3.66 23.60 -20.03
N LEU A 200 -3.10 24.63 -19.40
CA LEU A 200 -3.73 25.28 -18.24
C LEU A 200 -4.97 26.07 -18.70
N PRO A 201 -6.19 25.67 -18.30
CA PRO A 201 -7.39 26.34 -18.75
C PRO A 201 -7.63 27.64 -17.96
N ALA A 202 -8.40 28.56 -18.56
CA ALA A 202 -8.83 29.78 -17.87
C ALA A 202 -9.75 29.49 -16.68
N GLU A 203 -10.56 28.44 -16.80
CA GLU A 203 -11.49 27.97 -15.77
C GLU A 203 -11.44 26.45 -15.70
N CYS A 204 -11.83 25.88 -14.56
CA CYS A 204 -11.92 24.44 -14.34
C CYS A 204 -13.09 24.10 -13.42
N THR A 205 -13.61 22.89 -13.57
CA THR A 205 -14.67 22.34 -12.75
C THR A 205 -14.16 21.10 -12.02
N MET A 206 -14.27 21.09 -10.69
CA MET A 206 -13.91 19.92 -9.89
C MET A 206 -15.09 18.99 -9.75
N VAL A 207 -14.84 17.68 -9.79
CA VAL A 207 -15.86 16.65 -9.54
C VAL A 207 -15.38 15.74 -8.41
N ALA A 208 -16.16 15.64 -7.34
CA ALA A 208 -15.90 14.69 -6.25
C ALA A 208 -16.58 13.36 -6.56
N LEU A 209 -15.83 12.26 -6.46
CA LEU A 209 -16.37 10.91 -6.65
C LEU A 209 -16.57 10.24 -5.30
N ARG A 210 -17.63 9.44 -5.17
CA ARG A 210 -17.84 8.57 -4.01
C ARG A 210 -17.23 7.21 -4.27
N ALA A 211 -16.39 6.75 -3.35
CA ALA A 211 -15.87 5.38 -3.40
C ALA A 211 -17.00 4.35 -3.15
N PRO A 212 -16.92 3.13 -3.73
CA PRO A 212 -15.85 2.64 -4.61
C PRO A 212 -15.96 3.18 -6.05
N VAL A 213 -14.83 3.48 -6.67
CA VAL A 213 -14.75 3.92 -8.07
C VAL A 213 -14.45 2.71 -8.95
N ALA A 214 -15.16 2.57 -10.07
CA ALA A 214 -14.93 1.46 -11.00
C ALA A 214 -13.50 1.47 -11.58
N GLU A 215 -12.91 0.29 -11.79
CA GLU A 215 -11.51 0.17 -12.22
C GLU A 215 -11.23 0.80 -13.59
N LEU A 216 -12.24 0.85 -14.46
CA LEU A 216 -12.14 1.34 -15.84
C LEU A 216 -12.48 2.82 -16.02
N VAL A 217 -12.79 3.57 -14.95
CA VAL A 217 -13.18 4.99 -15.06
C VAL A 217 -12.16 5.78 -15.85
N GLN A 218 -10.86 5.59 -15.59
CA GLN A 218 -9.78 6.30 -16.26
C GLN A 218 -9.78 6.12 -17.79
N ALA A 219 -10.23 4.96 -18.30
CA ALA A 219 -10.24 4.65 -19.73
C ALA A 219 -11.41 5.34 -20.46
N GLY A 220 -12.47 5.72 -19.74
CA GLY A 220 -13.61 6.46 -20.28
C GLY A 220 -13.48 7.98 -20.22
N LEU A 221 -12.44 8.51 -19.56
CA LEU A 221 -12.23 9.95 -19.45
C LEU A 221 -11.53 10.52 -20.68
N ASP A 222 -11.92 11.73 -21.07
CA ASP A 222 -11.21 12.50 -22.09
C ASP A 222 -9.76 12.75 -21.68
N ARG A 223 -8.88 12.89 -22.68
CA ARG A 223 -7.43 13.03 -22.47
C ARG A 223 -7.03 14.28 -21.68
N ASP A 224 -7.86 15.29 -21.60
CA ASP A 224 -7.57 16.54 -20.89
C ASP A 224 -8.17 16.58 -19.47
N VAL A 225 -8.88 15.53 -19.05
CA VAL A 225 -9.35 15.40 -17.67
C VAL A 225 -8.21 14.92 -16.77
N LEU A 226 -7.91 15.68 -15.72
CA LEU A 226 -7.00 15.24 -14.68
C LEU A 226 -7.77 14.43 -13.64
N ALA A 227 -7.22 13.30 -13.23
CA ALA A 227 -7.88 12.37 -12.32
C ALA A 227 -6.93 11.92 -11.20
N ASP A 228 -7.42 12.00 -9.96
CA ASP A 228 -6.85 11.26 -8.84
C ASP A 228 -7.94 10.36 -8.26
N LEU A 229 -7.88 9.08 -8.64
CA LEU A 229 -8.83 8.06 -8.22
C LEU A 229 -8.39 7.37 -6.92
N SER A 230 -7.40 7.92 -6.22
CA SER A 230 -6.89 7.37 -4.97
C SER A 230 -7.88 7.58 -3.83
N LEU A 231 -8.04 6.56 -2.99
CA LEU A 231 -8.86 6.62 -1.78
C LEU A 231 -8.17 7.48 -0.70
N PRO A 232 -8.91 8.13 0.22
CA PRO A 232 -10.36 8.02 0.43
C PRO A 232 -11.23 9.00 -0.37
N GLN A 233 -10.64 9.95 -1.11
CA GLN A 233 -11.38 11.05 -1.74
C GLN A 233 -11.07 11.19 -3.23
N PRO A 234 -11.53 10.24 -4.06
CA PRO A 234 -11.30 10.28 -5.49
C PRO A 234 -11.97 11.52 -6.12
N HIS A 235 -11.30 12.14 -7.08
CA HIS A 235 -11.76 13.38 -7.69
C HIS A 235 -11.17 13.63 -9.08
N LEU A 236 -11.87 14.45 -9.85
CA LEU A 236 -11.51 14.84 -11.22
C LEU A 236 -11.42 16.37 -11.32
N LEU A 237 -10.59 16.85 -12.23
CA LEU A 237 -10.56 18.23 -12.70
C LEU A 237 -10.86 18.24 -14.20
N ILE A 238 -11.88 19.00 -14.56
CA ILE A 238 -12.35 19.15 -15.94
C ILE A 238 -12.02 20.57 -16.41
N PRO A 239 -11.34 20.75 -17.55
CA PRO A 239 -11.12 22.07 -18.13
C PRO A 239 -12.45 22.75 -18.51
N GLY A 240 -12.64 23.98 -18.04
CA GLY A 240 -13.81 24.80 -18.34
C GLY A 240 -15.11 24.36 -17.65
N PRO A 241 -16.25 24.92 -18.09
CA PRO A 241 -17.58 24.52 -17.63
C PRO A 241 -17.98 23.13 -18.16
N LEU A 242 -18.83 22.44 -17.40
CA LEU A 242 -19.42 21.16 -17.83
C LEU A 242 -20.48 21.37 -18.91
N THR A 243 -20.09 21.12 -20.16
CA THR A 243 -21.03 21.07 -21.29
C THR A 243 -21.85 19.77 -21.27
N ALA A 244 -22.92 19.71 -22.06
CA ALA A 244 -23.71 18.48 -22.21
C ALA A 244 -22.86 17.28 -22.66
N GLU A 245 -21.87 17.51 -23.53
CA GLU A 245 -20.94 16.48 -24.00
C GLU A 245 -20.04 15.96 -22.87
N ARG A 246 -19.51 16.86 -22.02
CA ARG A 246 -18.72 16.47 -20.85
C ARG A 246 -19.54 15.68 -19.83
N LEU A 247 -20.80 16.08 -19.63
CA LEU A 247 -21.72 15.35 -18.76
C LEU A 247 -21.98 13.93 -19.29
N ALA A 248 -22.25 13.79 -20.59
CA ALA A 248 -22.42 12.48 -21.21
C ALA A 248 -21.16 11.60 -21.10
N MET A 249 -19.96 12.18 -21.28
CA MET A 249 -18.68 11.50 -21.06
C MET A 249 -18.55 11.01 -19.61
N LEU A 250 -18.85 11.86 -18.63
CA LEU A 250 -18.81 11.48 -17.21
C LEU A 250 -19.83 10.38 -16.88
N GLU A 251 -21.06 10.50 -17.37
CA GLU A 251 -22.10 9.49 -17.15
C GLU A 251 -21.67 8.12 -17.69
N ALA A 252 -21.11 8.09 -18.90
CA ALA A 252 -20.57 6.87 -19.50
C ALA A 252 -19.37 6.32 -18.73
N ALA A 253 -18.39 7.16 -18.37
CA ALA A 253 -17.16 6.76 -17.71
C ALA A 253 -17.40 6.27 -16.27
N LEU A 254 -18.30 6.92 -15.54
CA LEU A 254 -18.54 6.64 -14.13
C LEU A 254 -19.44 5.42 -13.90
N ALA A 255 -20.21 5.00 -14.91
CA ALA A 255 -21.01 3.77 -14.90
C ALA A 255 -21.82 3.56 -13.61
N GLY A 256 -22.45 4.62 -13.09
CA GLY A 256 -23.25 4.58 -11.87
C GLY A 256 -22.51 4.94 -10.57
N THR A 257 -21.21 5.25 -10.63
CA THR A 257 -20.44 5.79 -9.48
C THR A 257 -21.01 7.17 -9.10
N PRO A 258 -21.47 7.38 -7.85
CA PRO A 258 -22.00 8.68 -7.45
C PRO A 258 -20.92 9.76 -7.52
N ALA A 259 -21.25 10.89 -8.15
CA ALA A 259 -20.37 12.03 -8.30
C ALA A 259 -21.09 13.33 -8.00
N VAL A 260 -20.38 14.27 -7.39
CA VAL A 260 -20.87 15.62 -7.11
C VAL A 260 -20.01 16.61 -7.87
N VAL A 261 -20.68 17.45 -8.65
CA VAL A 261 -20.07 18.50 -9.45
C VAL A 261 -19.89 19.76 -8.59
N GLY A 262 -18.68 20.30 -8.56
CA GLY A 262 -18.35 21.58 -7.94
C GLY A 262 -18.63 22.77 -8.86
N LEU A 263 -18.32 23.97 -8.37
CA LEU A 263 -18.45 25.20 -9.16
C LEU A 263 -17.35 25.31 -10.21
N THR A 264 -17.68 25.81 -11.40
CA THR A 264 -16.69 26.24 -12.39
C THR A 264 -15.97 27.48 -11.86
N VAL A 265 -14.65 27.41 -11.73
CA VAL A 265 -13.83 28.47 -11.13
C VAL A 265 -12.46 28.58 -11.81
N PRO A 266 -11.75 29.71 -11.70
CA PRO A 266 -10.35 29.80 -12.11
C PRO A 266 -9.47 28.78 -11.37
N PRO A 267 -8.39 28.23 -11.96
CA PRO A 267 -7.55 27.20 -11.34
C PRO A 267 -7.06 27.49 -9.91
N PRO A 268 -6.66 28.73 -9.53
CA PRO A 268 -6.29 29.05 -8.15
C PRO A 268 -7.40 28.80 -7.12
N GLN A 269 -8.65 28.69 -7.55
CA GLN A 269 -9.81 28.45 -6.70
C GLN A 269 -10.31 27.00 -6.78
N ALA A 270 -9.66 26.11 -7.53
CA ALA A 270 -10.07 24.71 -7.69
C ALA A 270 -10.28 24.00 -6.34
N ALA A 271 -9.41 24.27 -5.35
CA ALA A 271 -9.56 23.76 -3.99
C ALA A 271 -10.91 24.14 -3.33
N HIS A 272 -11.44 25.32 -3.62
CA HIS A 272 -12.77 25.72 -3.14
C HIS A 272 -13.88 24.95 -3.84
N SER A 273 -13.77 24.74 -5.15
CA SER A 273 -14.76 23.99 -5.94
C SER A 273 -14.90 22.55 -5.41
N ILE A 274 -13.80 21.83 -5.22
CA ILE A 274 -13.84 20.45 -4.70
C ILE A 274 -14.31 20.40 -3.24
N ARG A 275 -13.95 21.39 -2.42
CA ARG A 275 -14.40 21.47 -1.02
C ARG A 275 -15.92 21.60 -0.93
N TRP A 276 -16.54 22.36 -1.84
CA TRP A 276 -18.00 22.47 -1.90
C TRP A 276 -18.66 21.19 -2.40
N ALA A 277 -18.09 20.58 -3.44
CA ALA A 277 -18.59 19.30 -3.97
C ALA A 277 -18.60 18.18 -2.90
N ARG A 278 -17.62 18.17 -1.98
CA ARG A 278 -17.52 17.17 -0.91
C ARG A 278 -18.44 17.40 0.30
N ARG A 279 -19.19 18.50 0.34
CA ARG A 279 -20.08 18.85 1.47
C ARG A 279 -21.53 18.39 1.29
N ILE A 280 -21.87 17.91 0.10
CA ILE A 280 -23.19 17.37 -0.27
C ILE A 280 -23.16 15.85 -0.07
#